data_AF-A0A976DI47-F1
#
_entry.id   AF-A0A976DI47-F1
#
_cell.length_a   1.000
_cell.length_b   1.000
_cell.length_c   1.000
_cell.angle_alpha   90.00
_cell.angle_beta   90.00
_cell.angle_gamma   90.00
#
_symmetry.space_group_name_H-M   'P 1'
#
loop_
_entity.id
_entity.type
_entity.pdbx_description
1 polymer ?
#
loop_
_entity_poly.entity_id
_entity_poly.type
_entity_poly.pdbx_seq_one_letter_code
_entity_poly.pdbx_strand_id
1 'polypeptide(L)'
;MHRVIVLSHQSSTGSLLRSVGAAAKWQLFVNSSWADLRQQVWTAQTARTTESAAAVVLDLATVALAGLTIERALGEIKSLAPDAPVALIASGALHLDAVDERWASTAGAALLVPALSALRWERSGARLQAFINGSAESVDSDSQKRVLPYVLAAQRLERNNDALVNLAAVENSGVDLPQLARRIGRSGGVEIKNRTYHLRSYPQCFLAKDGIDWIAKALGIDQKAAITVGCALQATGLIYHVAREQLFSEEFLFFRVATTPSNFVLADHVSACRSKTGFERRDRDYLGTSYPRCFVGSEAAASMQSRGMSFNEAMSVGERMLRLSIFSHVLDEHPFRDAKLFYRFGDERA
;
A
#
# COMPACT_ATOMS: atom_id res chain seq x y z
N MET A 1 28.10 11.05 -5.09
CA MET A 1 27.37 10.37 -4.00
C MET A 1 25.97 10.95 -4.04
N HIS A 2 24.90 10.15 -4.00
CA HIS A 2 23.54 10.72 -4.14
C HIS A 2 23.04 11.21 -2.79
N ARG A 3 22.58 12.47 -2.71
CA ARG A 3 21.96 13.00 -1.50
C ARG A 3 20.50 12.57 -1.45
N VAL A 4 20.09 11.92 -0.36
CA VAL A 4 18.75 11.35 -0.20
C VAL A 4 18.13 11.82 1.11
N ILE A 5 16.98 12.47 1.03
CA ILE A 5 16.24 12.98 2.19
C ILE A 5 14.93 12.21 2.30
N VAL A 6 14.76 11.46 3.39
CA VAL A 6 13.64 10.54 3.59
C VAL A 6 12.74 11.03 4.71
N LEU A 7 11.43 10.98 4.50
CA LEU A 7 10.41 11.05 5.54
C LEU A 7 9.91 9.64 5.84
N SER A 8 10.18 9.09 7.03
CA SER A 8 9.50 7.88 7.50
C SER A 8 9.61 7.75 9.01
N HIS A 9 8.48 7.47 9.65
CA HIS A 9 8.40 7.11 11.06
C HIS A 9 8.66 5.61 11.29
N GLN A 10 8.65 4.78 10.23
CA GLN A 10 8.86 3.35 10.34
C GLN A 10 10.35 3.03 10.54
N SER A 11 10.68 2.47 11.70
CA SER A 11 12.05 2.10 12.06
C SER A 11 12.64 1.05 11.11
N SER A 12 11.83 0.10 10.61
CA SER A 12 12.21 -0.90 9.62
C SER A 12 12.66 -0.24 8.30
N THR A 13 11.84 0.64 7.74
CA THR A 13 12.12 1.42 6.52
C THR A 13 13.42 2.20 6.67
N GLY A 14 13.57 2.97 7.75
CA GLY A 14 14.78 3.75 7.99
C GLY A 14 16.03 2.88 8.17
N SER A 15 15.92 1.73 8.84
CA SER A 15 17.04 0.82 9.07
C SER A 15 17.49 0.12 7.79
N LEU A 16 16.53 -0.33 6.96
CA LEU A 16 16.83 -0.94 5.66
C LEU A 16 17.48 0.06 4.69
N LEU A 17 16.96 1.29 4.62
CA LEU A 17 17.56 2.31 3.78
C LEU A 17 18.95 2.72 4.26
N ARG A 18 19.20 2.75 5.58
CA ARG A 18 20.54 3.00 6.14
C ARG A 18 21.52 1.88 5.80
N SER A 19 21.11 0.62 5.91
CA SER A 19 22.00 -0.52 5.61
C SER A 19 22.37 -0.55 4.13
N VAL A 20 21.41 -0.28 3.25
CA VAL A 20 21.62 -0.27 1.80
C VAL A 20 22.32 1.00 1.32
N GLY A 21 21.96 2.16 1.87
CA GLY A 21 22.37 3.47 1.38
C GLY A 21 23.87 3.68 1.41
N ALA A 22 24.55 3.22 2.46
CA ALA A 22 26.01 3.31 2.53
C ALA A 22 26.69 2.57 1.36
N ALA A 23 26.23 1.34 1.07
CA ALA A 23 26.74 0.53 -0.05
C ALA A 23 26.34 1.07 -1.43
N ALA A 24 25.18 1.72 -1.51
CA ALA A 24 24.69 2.41 -2.69
C ALA A 24 25.33 3.79 -2.91
N LYS A 25 26.28 4.21 -2.04
CA LYS A 25 26.92 5.54 -2.08
C LYS A 25 25.91 6.68 -1.95
N TRP A 26 25.00 6.57 -0.97
CA TRP A 26 24.05 7.60 -0.61
C TRP A 26 24.49 8.37 0.63
N GLN A 27 24.32 9.69 0.59
CA GLN A 27 24.31 10.52 1.78
C GLN A 27 22.85 10.62 2.26
N LEU A 28 22.49 9.71 3.16
CA LEU A 28 21.11 9.50 3.60
C LEU A 28 20.77 10.31 4.85
N PHE A 29 19.66 11.04 4.79
CA PHE A 29 19.07 11.74 5.92
C PHE A 29 17.65 11.23 6.14
N VAL A 30 17.37 10.60 7.29
CA VAL A 30 16.05 10.05 7.61
C VAL A 30 15.40 10.91 8.68
N ASN A 31 14.20 11.39 8.41
CA ASN A 31 13.42 12.28 9.25
C ASN A 31 12.09 11.62 9.63
N SER A 32 11.64 11.86 10.85
CA SER A 32 10.30 11.48 11.31
C SER A 32 9.33 12.67 11.35
N SER A 33 9.84 13.90 11.26
CA SER A 33 9.06 15.14 11.29
C SER A 33 9.07 15.84 9.93
N TRP A 34 7.91 16.38 9.53
CA TRP A 34 7.80 17.19 8.32
C TRP A 34 8.63 18.47 8.39
N ALA A 35 8.73 19.09 9.57
CA ALA A 35 9.49 20.33 9.75
C ALA A 35 11.00 20.11 9.50
N ASP A 36 11.56 19.04 10.06
CA ASP A 36 12.98 18.70 9.90
C ASP A 36 13.30 18.36 8.44
N LEU A 37 12.40 17.62 7.79
CA LEU A 37 12.53 17.30 6.37
C LEU A 37 12.54 18.57 5.52
N ARG A 38 11.60 19.50 5.73
CA ARG A 38 11.57 20.77 5.00
C ARG A 38 12.84 21.57 5.19
N GLN A 39 13.36 21.65 6.42
CA GLN A 39 14.60 22.36 6.71
C GLN A 39 15.78 21.73 5.96
N GLN A 40 15.85 20.40 5.90
CA GLN A 40 16.91 19.70 5.17
C GLN A 40 16.81 19.86 3.66
N VAL A 41 15.60 19.81 3.09
CA VAL A 41 15.36 20.05 1.66
C VAL A 41 15.77 21.47 1.29
N TRP A 42 15.35 22.47 2.09
CA TRP A 42 15.77 23.86 1.90
C TRP A 42 17.29 24.02 1.96
N THR A 43 17.93 23.46 2.98
CA THR A 43 19.39 23.52 3.16
C THR A 43 20.13 22.85 2.01
N ALA A 44 19.60 21.76 1.46
CA ALA A 44 20.17 21.09 0.32
C ALA A 44 20.09 21.95 -0.95
N GLN A 45 18.97 22.63 -1.17
CA GLN A 45 18.76 23.49 -2.32
C GLN A 45 19.65 24.76 -2.29
N THR A 46 19.84 25.36 -1.12
CA THR A 46 20.59 26.62 -0.99
C THR A 46 22.11 26.44 -1.02
N ALA A 47 22.61 25.22 -0.84
CA ALA A 47 24.05 24.94 -0.72
C ALA A 47 24.88 25.20 -2.00
N ARG A 48 24.27 25.59 -3.14
CA ARG A 48 24.96 25.93 -4.42
C ARG A 48 26.09 24.94 -4.80
N THR A 49 25.88 23.65 -4.54
CA THR A 49 26.83 22.62 -4.96
C THR A 49 26.63 22.27 -6.44
N THR A 50 27.68 21.83 -7.12
CA THR A 50 27.62 21.27 -8.48
C THR A 50 27.00 19.87 -8.53
N GLU A 51 26.45 19.38 -7.41
CA GLU A 51 25.86 18.06 -7.30
C GLU A 51 24.40 18.05 -7.76
N SER A 52 23.94 16.89 -8.26
CA SER A 52 22.55 16.67 -8.65
C SER A 52 21.58 16.98 -7.51
N ALA A 53 20.37 17.46 -7.85
CA ALA A 53 19.31 17.76 -6.87
C ALA A 53 19.08 16.57 -5.93
N ALA A 54 18.91 16.84 -4.63
CA ALA A 54 18.68 15.82 -3.63
C ALA A 54 17.37 15.07 -3.92
N ALA A 55 17.42 13.73 -3.90
CA ALA A 55 16.22 12.91 -4.02
C ALA A 55 15.42 12.97 -2.72
N VAL A 56 14.12 13.24 -2.82
CA VAL A 56 13.21 13.27 -1.68
C VAL A 56 12.35 12.00 -1.71
N VAL A 57 12.30 11.27 -0.60
CA VAL A 57 11.50 10.05 -0.48
C VAL A 57 10.51 10.22 0.66
N LEU A 58 9.21 10.10 0.37
CA LEU A 58 8.16 10.31 1.36
C LEU A 58 7.39 9.02 1.61
N ASP A 59 7.35 8.57 2.86
CA ASP A 59 6.44 7.51 3.30
C ASP A 59 5.02 8.09 3.48
N LEU A 60 4.05 7.53 2.75
CA LEU A 60 2.66 7.99 2.76
C LEU A 60 2.05 8.00 4.17
N ALA A 61 2.39 7.01 5.00
CA ALA A 61 1.90 6.94 6.36
C ALA A 61 2.43 8.09 7.22
N THR A 62 3.68 8.52 6.99
CA THR A 62 4.29 9.63 7.72
C THR A 62 3.82 10.98 7.20
N VAL A 63 3.53 11.11 5.90
CA VAL A 63 2.85 12.29 5.35
C VAL A 63 1.47 12.46 5.99
N ALA A 64 0.70 11.37 6.12
CA ALA A 64 -0.58 11.38 6.80
C ALA A 64 -0.44 11.73 8.29
N LEU A 65 0.53 11.15 9.01
CA LEU A 65 0.80 11.53 10.41
C LEU A 65 1.16 13.00 10.58
N ALA A 66 1.76 13.64 9.58
CA ALA A 66 2.06 15.07 9.58
C ALA A 66 0.84 15.96 9.29
N GLY A 67 -0.35 15.39 9.09
CA GLY A 67 -1.56 16.17 8.80
C GLY A 67 -1.58 16.74 7.38
N LEU A 68 -0.95 16.06 6.42
CA LEU A 68 -0.84 16.52 5.03
C LEU A 68 -1.48 15.52 4.06
N THR A 69 -2.07 16.05 2.99
CA THR A 69 -2.35 15.25 1.79
C THR A 69 -1.08 15.12 0.94
N ILE A 70 -1.06 14.16 0.03
CA ILE A 70 0.10 13.99 -0.85
C ILE A 70 0.29 15.18 -1.77
N GLU A 71 -0.79 15.80 -2.25
CA GLU A 71 -0.75 16.94 -3.16
C GLU A 71 -0.15 18.16 -2.46
N ARG A 72 -0.53 18.38 -1.19
CA ARG A 72 0.05 19.44 -0.38
C ARG A 72 1.52 19.19 -0.07
N ALA A 73 1.87 17.97 0.33
CA ALA A 73 3.24 17.59 0.64
C ALA A 73 4.15 17.78 -0.59
N LEU A 74 3.74 17.26 -1.75
CA LEU A 74 4.50 17.38 -2.99
C LEU A 74 4.57 18.83 -3.48
N GLY A 75 3.49 19.60 -3.36
CA GLY A 75 3.48 21.04 -3.67
C GLY A 75 4.47 21.84 -2.82
N GLU A 76 4.53 21.58 -1.50
CA GLU A 76 5.51 22.21 -0.60
C GLU A 76 6.95 21.83 -0.99
N ILE A 77 7.22 20.56 -1.29
CA ILE A 77 8.56 20.13 -1.73
C ILE A 77 8.95 20.77 -3.07
N LYS A 78 8.05 20.80 -4.05
CA LYS A 78 8.30 21.43 -5.35
C LYS A 78 8.48 22.94 -5.25
N SER A 79 7.84 23.60 -4.30
CA SER A 79 8.10 25.01 -4.02
C SER A 79 9.49 25.25 -3.41
N LEU A 80 10.01 24.32 -2.60
CA LEU A 80 11.33 24.44 -1.96
C LEU A 80 12.46 24.02 -2.91
N ALA A 81 12.23 22.97 -3.70
CA ALA A 81 13.19 22.39 -4.64
C ALA A 81 12.46 21.90 -5.90
N PRO A 82 12.26 22.78 -6.91
CA PRO A 82 11.47 22.47 -8.11
C PRO A 82 11.98 21.23 -8.87
N ASP A 83 13.31 21.10 -8.95
CA ASP A 83 13.98 20.03 -9.69
C ASP A 83 14.21 18.76 -8.86
N ALA A 84 13.84 18.76 -7.57
CA ALA A 84 14.02 17.59 -6.72
C ALA A 84 13.15 16.43 -7.23
N PRO A 85 13.75 15.26 -7.55
CA PRO A 85 12.98 14.07 -7.87
C PRO A 85 12.35 13.54 -6.58
N VAL A 86 11.04 13.28 -6.60
CA VAL A 86 10.31 12.81 -5.42
C VAL A 86 9.76 11.40 -5.64
N ALA A 87 10.10 10.48 -4.75
CA ALA A 87 9.53 9.14 -4.67
C ALA A 87 8.61 8.99 -3.46
N LEU A 88 7.62 8.12 -3.58
CA LEU A 88 6.68 7.77 -2.52
C LEU A 88 6.85 6.29 -2.12
N ILE A 89 6.76 6.03 -0.81
CA ILE A 89 6.67 4.67 -0.25
C ILE A 89 5.25 4.48 0.30
N ALA A 90 4.51 3.53 -0.24
CA ALA A 90 3.23 3.09 0.32
C ALA A 90 3.46 1.99 1.36
N SER A 91 3.89 2.36 2.56
CA SER A 91 4.26 1.42 3.63
C SER A 91 3.13 0.51 4.12
N GLY A 92 1.87 0.88 3.88
CA GLY A 92 0.69 0.06 4.14
C GLY A 92 0.29 -0.90 3.01
N ALA A 93 0.98 -0.88 1.86
CA ALA A 93 0.61 -1.66 0.68
C ALA A 93 1.74 -2.61 0.25
N LEU A 94 1.41 -3.90 0.08
CA LEU A 94 2.35 -4.90 -0.45
C LEU A 94 2.28 -5.05 -1.98
N HIS A 95 1.19 -4.59 -2.58
CA HIS A 95 0.98 -4.56 -4.02
C HIS A 95 0.43 -3.20 -4.41
N LEU A 96 0.86 -2.74 -5.58
CA LEU A 96 0.39 -1.52 -6.22
C LEU A 96 0.07 -1.84 -7.68
N ASP A 97 -0.96 -1.18 -8.20
CA ASP A 97 -1.33 -1.29 -9.60
C ASP A 97 -1.25 0.07 -10.33
N ALA A 98 -1.63 0.07 -11.61
CA ALA A 98 -1.58 1.27 -12.46
C ALA A 98 -2.49 2.41 -11.95
N VAL A 99 -3.55 2.12 -11.18
CA VAL A 99 -4.40 3.16 -10.60
C VAL A 99 -3.61 3.91 -9.52
N ASP A 100 -2.88 3.18 -8.68
CA ASP A 100 -2.08 3.76 -7.60
C ASP A 100 -0.92 4.58 -8.16
N GLU A 101 -0.21 4.05 -9.18
CA GLU A 101 0.87 4.75 -9.87
C GLU A 101 0.36 6.01 -10.59
N ARG A 102 -0.82 5.95 -11.22
CA ARG A 102 -1.45 7.13 -11.85
C ARG A 102 -1.84 8.18 -10.82
N TRP A 103 -2.38 7.78 -9.68
CA TRP A 103 -2.70 8.71 -8.58
C TRP A 103 -1.45 9.43 -8.06
N ALA A 104 -0.38 8.70 -7.75
CA ALA A 104 0.88 9.28 -7.30
C ALA A 104 1.51 10.22 -8.33
N SER A 105 1.56 9.80 -9.60
CA SER A 105 2.13 10.62 -10.68
C SER A 105 1.32 11.88 -10.95
N THR A 106 -0.01 11.82 -10.86
CA THR A 106 -0.89 12.99 -11.03
C THR A 106 -0.69 14.02 -9.90
N ALA A 107 -0.34 13.57 -8.70
CA ALA A 107 0.04 14.45 -7.59
C ALA A 107 1.46 15.04 -7.72
N GLY A 108 2.27 14.56 -8.68
CA GLY A 108 3.61 15.07 -8.98
C GLY A 108 4.77 14.21 -8.47
N ALA A 109 4.51 12.99 -8.01
CA ALA A 109 5.56 12.04 -7.66
C ALA A 109 6.14 11.36 -8.92
N ALA A 110 7.44 11.16 -8.95
CA ALA A 110 8.14 10.51 -10.06
C ALA A 110 8.20 8.98 -9.91
N LEU A 111 8.05 8.46 -8.70
CA LEU A 111 8.00 7.02 -8.42
C LEU A 111 7.07 6.74 -7.24
N LEU A 112 6.33 5.64 -7.31
CA LEU A 112 5.64 5.02 -6.18
C LEU A 112 6.14 3.57 -6.03
N VAL A 113 6.54 3.20 -4.81
CA VAL A 113 6.92 1.82 -4.47
C VAL A 113 6.04 1.29 -3.34
N PRO A 114 5.79 -0.04 -3.28
CA PRO A 114 5.10 -0.65 -2.15
C PRO A 114 5.99 -0.58 -0.90
N ALA A 115 5.48 -1.10 0.21
CA ALA A 115 6.24 -1.26 1.45
C ALA A 115 7.61 -1.90 1.17
N LEU A 116 8.66 -1.27 1.68
CA LEU A 116 10.03 -1.77 1.50
C LEU A 116 10.19 -3.09 2.25
N SER A 117 10.71 -4.09 1.56
CA SER A 117 11.02 -5.39 2.14
C SER A 117 12.30 -5.93 1.54
N ALA A 118 13.17 -6.45 2.40
CA ALA A 118 14.39 -7.13 1.99
C ALA A 118 14.08 -8.49 1.32
N LEU A 119 13.03 -9.19 1.75
CA LEU A 119 12.56 -10.42 1.09
C LEU A 119 12.01 -10.15 -0.32
N ARG A 120 11.48 -8.94 -0.55
CA ARG A 120 10.90 -8.50 -1.83
C ARG A 120 11.66 -7.31 -2.42
N TRP A 121 12.98 -7.33 -2.31
CA TRP A 121 13.83 -6.19 -2.68
C TRP A 121 13.61 -5.74 -4.12
N GLU A 122 13.55 -6.68 -5.07
CA GLU A 122 13.32 -6.40 -6.50
C GLU A 122 11.98 -5.70 -6.77
N ARG A 123 10.94 -5.98 -5.97
CA ARG A 123 9.61 -5.37 -6.11
C ARG A 123 9.48 -4.01 -5.42
N SER A 124 10.43 -3.66 -4.55
CA SER A 124 10.34 -2.48 -3.68
C SER A 124 11.64 -1.65 -3.73
N GLY A 125 12.61 -1.98 -2.88
CA GLY A 125 13.82 -1.20 -2.70
C GLY A 125 14.74 -1.09 -3.91
N ALA A 126 14.77 -2.09 -4.81
CA ALA A 126 15.54 -2.01 -6.05
C ALA A 126 15.01 -0.91 -6.99
N ARG A 127 13.68 -0.77 -7.10
CA ARG A 127 13.04 0.30 -7.89
C ARG A 127 13.38 1.68 -7.32
N LEU A 128 13.29 1.81 -5.99
CA LEU A 128 13.67 3.05 -5.30
C LEU A 128 15.16 3.36 -5.48
N GLN A 129 16.01 2.34 -5.43
CA GLN A 129 17.45 2.48 -5.63
C GLN A 129 17.78 2.94 -7.05
N ALA A 130 17.17 2.33 -8.07
CA ALA A 130 17.36 2.73 -9.46
C ALA A 130 16.98 4.20 -9.66
N PHE A 131 15.83 4.60 -9.12
CA PHE A 131 15.35 5.98 -9.15
C PHE A 131 16.31 6.97 -8.49
N ILE A 132 16.78 6.69 -7.27
CA ILE A 132 17.73 7.57 -6.56
C ILE A 132 19.04 7.71 -7.35
N ASN A 133 19.48 6.63 -8.00
CA ASN A 133 20.69 6.62 -8.81
C ASN A 133 20.51 7.28 -10.20
N GLY A 134 19.30 7.76 -10.54
CA GLY A 134 19.00 8.39 -11.82
C GLY A 134 18.81 7.41 -12.99
N SER A 135 18.56 6.13 -12.71
CA SER A 135 18.26 5.10 -13.73
C SER A 135 16.76 4.84 -13.82
N ALA A 136 16.23 4.78 -15.04
CA ALA A 136 14.80 4.60 -15.29
C ALA A 136 14.32 3.15 -15.11
N GLU A 137 15.17 2.14 -15.34
CA GLU A 137 14.71 0.75 -15.50
C GLU A 137 15.39 -0.25 -14.57
N SER A 138 16.67 -0.08 -14.25
CA SER A 138 17.41 -1.06 -13.44
C SER A 138 18.58 -0.46 -12.67
N VAL A 139 18.88 -1.05 -11.52
CA VAL A 139 20.12 -0.78 -10.78
C VAL A 139 21.30 -1.38 -11.55
N ASP A 140 22.41 -0.65 -11.69
CA ASP A 140 23.61 -1.17 -12.33
C ASP A 140 24.17 -2.39 -11.56
N SER A 141 24.76 -3.34 -12.29
CA SER A 141 25.22 -4.61 -11.73
C SER A 141 26.21 -4.44 -10.57
N ASP A 142 27.03 -3.38 -10.62
CA ASP A 142 28.02 -3.13 -9.58
C ASP A 142 27.37 -2.60 -8.30
N SER A 143 26.38 -1.73 -8.42
CA SER A 143 25.59 -1.28 -7.28
C SER A 143 24.73 -2.39 -6.69
N GLN A 144 24.19 -3.29 -7.52
CA GLN A 144 23.49 -4.49 -7.02
C GLN A 144 24.42 -5.37 -6.18
N LYS A 145 25.62 -5.68 -6.71
CA LYS A 145 26.63 -6.49 -5.98
C LYS A 145 27.03 -5.87 -4.64
N ARG A 146 27.16 -4.53 -4.57
CA ARG A 146 27.52 -3.83 -3.32
C ARG A 146 26.41 -3.92 -2.27
N VAL A 147 25.15 -3.81 -2.69
CA VAL A 147 23.98 -3.76 -1.79
C VAL A 147 23.54 -5.16 -1.34
N LEU A 148 23.75 -6.18 -2.17
CA LEU A 148 23.27 -7.54 -1.93
C LEU A 148 23.58 -8.10 -0.53
N PRO A 149 24.81 -7.99 0.03
CA PRO A 149 25.09 -8.49 1.38
C PRO A 149 24.20 -7.87 2.47
N TYR A 150 23.86 -6.59 2.33
CA TYR A 150 23.02 -5.86 3.28
C TYR A 150 21.55 -6.26 3.15
N VAL A 151 21.07 -6.48 1.92
CA VAL A 151 19.73 -7.02 1.66
C VAL A 151 19.61 -8.42 2.25
N LEU A 152 20.58 -9.32 2.00
CA LEU A 152 20.59 -10.67 2.55
C LEU A 152 20.64 -10.69 4.08
N ALA A 153 21.36 -9.73 4.70
CA ALA A 153 21.36 -9.58 6.15
C ALA A 153 19.98 -9.14 6.68
N ALA A 154 19.35 -8.15 6.03
CA ALA A 154 18.03 -7.64 6.40
C ALA A 154 16.92 -8.68 6.20
N GLN A 155 17.02 -9.55 5.19
CA GLN A 155 16.08 -10.66 4.98
C GLN A 155 15.94 -11.56 6.21
N ARG A 156 17.00 -11.72 7.01
CA ARG A 156 16.96 -12.54 8.23
C ARG A 156 16.03 -11.95 9.29
N LEU A 157 15.88 -10.62 9.32
CA LEU A 157 15.01 -9.91 10.24
C LEU A 157 13.52 -10.05 9.86
N GLU A 158 13.23 -10.28 8.57
CA GLU A 158 11.87 -10.43 8.05
C GLU A 158 11.35 -11.88 8.04
N ARG A 159 12.19 -12.88 8.39
CA ARG A 159 11.84 -14.31 8.31
C ARG A 159 10.65 -14.75 9.15
N ASN A 160 10.32 -14.00 10.20
CA ASN A 160 9.20 -14.32 11.08
C ASN A 160 7.87 -13.72 10.58
N ASN A 161 7.89 -13.00 9.45
CA ASN A 161 6.68 -12.47 8.83
C ASN A 161 6.20 -13.43 7.74
N ASP A 162 5.32 -14.36 8.11
CA ASP A 162 4.79 -15.38 7.20
C ASP A 162 4.16 -14.78 5.94
N ALA A 163 3.47 -13.64 6.05
CA ALA A 163 2.86 -12.99 4.89
C ALA A 163 3.92 -12.52 3.88
N LEU A 164 5.02 -11.91 4.35
CA LEU A 164 6.13 -11.50 3.48
C LEU A 164 6.91 -12.70 2.92
N VAL A 165 7.15 -13.73 3.74
CA VAL A 165 7.85 -14.95 3.32
C VAL A 165 7.06 -15.67 2.23
N ASN A 166 5.77 -15.90 2.44
CA ASN A 166 4.88 -16.55 1.47
C ASN A 166 4.78 -15.73 0.19
N LEU A 167 4.60 -14.42 0.29
CA LEU A 167 4.52 -13.54 -0.87
C LEU A 167 5.82 -13.55 -1.69
N ALA A 168 6.98 -13.43 -1.03
CA ALA A 168 8.27 -13.47 -1.71
C ALA A 168 8.52 -14.82 -2.40
N ALA A 169 8.17 -15.94 -1.75
CA ALA A 169 8.30 -17.27 -2.34
C ALA A 169 7.45 -17.43 -3.61
N VAL A 170 6.21 -16.92 -3.59
CA VAL A 170 5.27 -16.99 -4.72
C VAL A 170 5.71 -16.08 -5.88
N GLU A 171 6.24 -14.89 -5.57
CA GLU A 171 6.78 -14.00 -6.60
C GLU A 171 8.04 -14.60 -7.26
N ASN A 172 8.91 -15.24 -6.47
CA ASN A 172 10.13 -15.89 -6.96
C ASN A 172 9.86 -17.15 -7.79
N SER A 173 8.70 -17.81 -7.62
CA SER A 173 8.28 -18.91 -8.49
C SER A 173 7.67 -18.42 -9.81
N GLY A 174 7.59 -17.10 -10.03
CA GLY A 174 7.12 -16.50 -11.28
C GLY A 174 5.61 -16.35 -11.39
N VAL A 175 4.87 -16.54 -10.29
CA VAL A 175 3.40 -16.41 -10.31
C VAL A 175 2.99 -14.93 -10.36
N ASP A 176 2.28 -14.55 -11.43
CA ASP A 176 1.63 -13.24 -11.54
C ASP A 176 0.33 -13.23 -10.73
N LEU A 177 0.42 -12.80 -9.47
CA LEU A 177 -0.69 -12.72 -8.53
C LEU A 177 -1.86 -11.86 -9.05
N PRO A 178 -1.66 -10.63 -9.58
CA PRO A 178 -2.73 -9.85 -10.20
C PRO A 178 -3.45 -10.57 -11.34
N GLN A 179 -2.70 -11.22 -12.24
CA GLN A 179 -3.30 -11.99 -13.34
C GLN A 179 -4.07 -13.21 -12.80
N LEU A 180 -3.53 -13.90 -11.80
CA LEU A 180 -4.19 -15.04 -11.16
C LEU A 180 -5.50 -14.61 -10.49
N ALA A 181 -5.51 -13.51 -9.74
CA ALA A 181 -6.72 -12.96 -9.12
C ALA A 181 -7.81 -12.64 -10.15
N ARG A 182 -7.44 -12.04 -11.29
CA ARG A 182 -8.38 -11.79 -12.40
C ARG A 182 -8.93 -13.09 -12.99
N ARG A 183 -8.14 -14.15 -13.06
CA ARG A 183 -8.59 -15.47 -13.55
C ARG A 183 -9.52 -16.17 -12.57
N ILE A 184 -9.29 -16.05 -11.26
CA ILE A 184 -10.20 -16.55 -10.22
C ILE A 184 -11.59 -15.94 -10.40
N GLY A 185 -11.68 -14.64 -10.68
CA GLY A 185 -12.94 -13.90 -10.80
C GLY A 185 -13.68 -13.98 -12.13
N ARG A 186 -13.19 -14.73 -13.13
CA ARG A 186 -13.77 -14.78 -14.49
C ARG A 186 -14.42 -16.13 -14.80
N SER A 187 -15.05 -16.25 -15.97
CA SER A 187 -15.56 -17.52 -16.49
C SER A 187 -14.45 -18.58 -16.55
N GLY A 188 -14.70 -19.78 -15.99
CA GLY A 188 -13.68 -20.83 -15.82
C GLY A 188 -12.82 -20.67 -14.56
N GLY A 189 -13.07 -19.63 -13.77
CA GLY A 189 -12.57 -19.42 -12.41
C GLY A 189 -13.34 -20.21 -11.35
N VAL A 190 -13.35 -19.70 -10.13
CA VAL A 190 -14.11 -20.28 -9.01
C VAL A 190 -15.60 -19.89 -9.09
N GLU A 191 -16.47 -20.65 -8.42
CA GLU A 191 -17.90 -20.33 -8.37
C GLU A 191 -18.18 -19.14 -7.44
N ILE A 192 -18.34 -17.96 -8.05
CA ILE A 192 -18.72 -16.73 -7.34
C ILE A 192 -20.24 -16.59 -7.31
N LYS A 193 -20.83 -16.66 -6.11
CA LYS A 193 -22.27 -16.49 -5.88
C LYS A 193 -22.55 -15.92 -4.50
N ASN A 194 -23.79 -15.48 -4.30
CA ASN A 194 -24.28 -15.09 -2.99
C ASN A 194 -24.43 -16.35 -2.12
N ARG A 195 -23.90 -16.32 -0.89
CA ARG A 195 -24.01 -17.44 0.07
C ARG A 195 -24.57 -16.93 1.38
N THR A 196 -25.36 -17.75 2.06
CA THR A 196 -25.95 -17.42 3.36
C THR A 196 -25.32 -18.29 4.44
N TYR A 197 -24.92 -17.68 5.55
CA TYR A 197 -24.39 -18.37 6.72
C TYR A 197 -24.87 -17.68 8.00
N HIS A 198 -25.35 -18.44 8.98
CA HIS A 198 -26.02 -17.93 10.19
C HIS A 198 -27.01 -16.78 9.93
N LEU A 199 -27.91 -16.97 8.95
CA LEU A 199 -28.94 -15.98 8.55
C LEU A 199 -28.37 -14.66 7.98
N ARG A 200 -27.06 -14.57 7.74
CA ARG A 200 -26.43 -13.43 7.06
C ARG A 200 -26.09 -13.79 5.62
N SER A 201 -26.48 -12.92 4.69
CA SER A 201 -26.14 -13.05 3.28
C SER A 201 -24.79 -12.39 2.99
N TYR A 202 -23.93 -13.12 2.29
CA TYR A 202 -22.64 -12.68 1.80
C TYR A 202 -22.71 -12.68 0.28
N PRO A 203 -22.89 -11.52 -0.39
CA PRO A 203 -23.01 -11.48 -1.85
C PRO A 203 -21.69 -11.89 -2.52
N GLN A 204 -21.67 -12.25 -3.80
CA GLN A 204 -20.44 -12.33 -4.64
C GLN A 204 -19.17 -12.87 -3.94
N CYS A 205 -19.25 -14.03 -3.29
CA CYS A 205 -18.11 -14.66 -2.63
C CYS A 205 -17.80 -16.03 -3.25
N PHE A 206 -16.67 -16.63 -2.88
CA PHE A 206 -16.28 -18.01 -3.18
C PHE A 206 -15.79 -18.70 -1.91
N LEU A 207 -15.79 -20.04 -1.89
CA LEU A 207 -15.25 -20.83 -0.78
C LEU A 207 -13.73 -20.93 -0.89
N ALA A 208 -13.00 -20.77 0.22
CA ALA A 208 -11.55 -20.90 0.24
C ALA A 208 -11.08 -22.26 -0.34
N LYS A 209 -11.74 -23.35 0.04
CA LYS A 209 -11.50 -24.70 -0.51
C LYS A 209 -11.61 -24.78 -2.03
N ASP A 210 -12.68 -24.22 -2.61
CA ASP A 210 -12.84 -24.16 -4.08
C ASP A 210 -11.72 -23.34 -4.73
N GLY A 211 -11.28 -22.27 -4.04
CA GLY A 211 -10.13 -21.48 -4.43
C GLY A 211 -8.82 -22.26 -4.41
N ILE A 212 -8.58 -23.05 -3.38
CA ILE A 212 -7.38 -23.90 -3.25
C ILE A 212 -7.34 -24.94 -4.38
N ASP A 213 -8.43 -25.67 -4.58
CA ASP A 213 -8.51 -26.70 -5.63
C ASP A 213 -8.33 -26.09 -7.02
N TRP A 214 -8.92 -24.90 -7.25
CA TRP A 214 -8.76 -24.18 -8.51
C TRP A 214 -7.31 -23.68 -8.71
N ILE A 215 -6.69 -23.06 -7.69
CA ILE A 215 -5.30 -22.56 -7.77
C ILE A 215 -4.34 -23.72 -8.01
N ALA A 216 -4.50 -24.82 -7.27
CA ALA A 216 -3.70 -26.04 -7.41
C ALA A 216 -3.74 -26.56 -8.86
N LYS A 217 -4.94 -26.69 -9.42
CA LYS A 217 -5.14 -27.09 -10.81
C LYS A 217 -4.59 -26.09 -11.83
N ALA A 218 -4.82 -24.79 -11.60
CA ALA A 218 -4.45 -23.74 -12.54
C ALA A 218 -2.93 -23.53 -12.66
N LEU A 219 -2.18 -23.86 -11.61
CA LEU A 219 -0.72 -23.73 -11.55
C LEU A 219 0.01 -25.09 -11.60
N GLY A 220 -0.71 -26.21 -11.49
CA GLY A 220 -0.11 -27.55 -11.45
C GLY A 220 0.70 -27.79 -10.16
N ILE A 221 0.22 -27.28 -9.04
CA ILE A 221 0.88 -27.35 -7.72
C ILE A 221 0.04 -28.15 -6.72
N ASP A 222 0.65 -28.57 -5.61
CA ASP A 222 -0.07 -29.22 -4.52
C ASP A 222 -0.95 -28.25 -3.71
N GLN A 223 -1.84 -28.79 -2.87
CA GLN A 223 -2.76 -27.98 -2.06
C GLN A 223 -2.03 -27.06 -1.08
N LYS A 224 -0.91 -27.51 -0.50
CA LYS A 224 -0.13 -26.70 0.44
C LYS A 224 0.44 -25.45 -0.22
N ALA A 225 1.03 -25.60 -1.41
CA ALA A 225 1.53 -24.51 -2.21
C ALA A 225 0.38 -23.60 -2.69
N ALA A 226 -0.78 -24.16 -3.03
CA ALA A 226 -1.96 -23.37 -3.39
C ALA A 226 -2.49 -22.51 -2.23
N ILE A 227 -2.43 -23.00 -0.98
CA ILE A 227 -2.73 -22.20 0.22
C ILE A 227 -1.72 -21.05 0.35
N THR A 228 -0.42 -21.31 0.18
CA THR A 228 0.62 -20.27 0.19
C THR A 228 0.34 -19.19 -0.85
N VAL A 229 -0.05 -19.57 -2.07
CA VAL A 229 -0.46 -18.63 -3.13
C VAL A 229 -1.70 -17.83 -2.72
N GLY A 230 -2.71 -18.49 -2.13
CA GLY A 230 -3.91 -17.82 -1.63
C GLY A 230 -3.64 -16.83 -0.50
N CYS A 231 -2.76 -17.17 0.45
CA CYS A 231 -2.26 -16.25 1.48
C CYS A 231 -1.53 -15.05 0.87
N ALA A 232 -0.73 -15.26 -0.18
CA ALA A 232 -0.07 -14.17 -0.91
C ALA A 232 -1.07 -13.25 -1.64
N LEU A 233 -2.10 -13.82 -2.28
CA LEU A 233 -3.23 -13.07 -2.86
C LEU A 233 -3.95 -12.24 -1.78
N GLN A 234 -4.11 -12.79 -0.57
CA GLN A 234 -4.76 -12.08 0.54
C GLN A 234 -3.88 -10.94 1.09
N ALA A 235 -2.59 -11.20 1.30
CA ALA A 235 -1.64 -10.21 1.80
C ALA A 235 -1.55 -8.99 0.86
N THR A 236 -1.53 -9.24 -0.45
CA THR A 236 -1.58 -8.20 -1.49
C THR A 236 -2.92 -7.50 -1.61
N GLY A 237 -3.99 -8.02 -0.96
CA GLY A 237 -5.33 -7.45 -0.99
C GLY A 237 -6.11 -7.76 -2.25
N LEU A 238 -5.60 -8.66 -3.10
CA LEU A 238 -6.24 -9.10 -4.34
C LEU A 238 -7.41 -10.05 -4.07
N ILE A 239 -7.37 -10.75 -2.93
CA ILE A 239 -8.54 -11.41 -2.34
C ILE A 239 -8.67 -11.01 -0.88
N TYR A 240 -9.85 -11.21 -0.29
CA TYR A 240 -10.03 -10.98 1.13
C TYR A 240 -11.18 -11.80 1.72
N HIS A 241 -11.04 -12.18 2.99
CA HIS A 241 -12.11 -12.81 3.76
C HIS A 241 -13.29 -11.84 3.89
N VAL A 242 -14.52 -12.33 3.72
CA VAL A 242 -15.74 -11.49 3.75
C VAL A 242 -15.89 -10.65 5.02
N ALA A 243 -15.33 -11.09 6.15
CA ALA A 243 -15.34 -10.36 7.43
C ALA A 243 -14.00 -9.68 7.78
N ARG A 244 -12.96 -9.81 6.95
CA ARG A 244 -11.59 -9.26 7.19
C ARG A 244 -10.94 -9.76 8.50
N GLU A 245 -11.05 -11.05 8.76
CA GLU A 245 -10.66 -11.66 10.06
C GLU A 245 -9.83 -12.93 9.88
N GLN A 246 -10.21 -13.78 8.93
CA GLN A 246 -9.59 -15.09 8.75
C GLN A 246 -8.56 -15.07 7.62
N LEU A 247 -7.50 -15.84 7.80
CA LEU A 247 -6.51 -16.11 6.76
C LEU A 247 -7.04 -17.14 5.77
N PHE A 248 -6.52 -17.12 4.56
CA PHE A 248 -6.85 -18.10 3.52
C PHE A 248 -6.33 -19.47 3.93
N SER A 249 -7.24 -20.43 4.06
CA SER A 249 -6.96 -21.77 4.58
C SER A 249 -7.91 -22.81 3.99
N GLU A 250 -7.73 -24.08 4.33
CA GLU A 250 -8.58 -25.20 3.89
C GLU A 250 -9.98 -25.20 4.52
N GLU A 251 -10.26 -24.26 5.41
CA GLU A 251 -11.55 -24.13 6.08
C GLU A 251 -12.66 -23.66 5.12
N PHE A 252 -13.91 -23.84 5.52
CA PHE A 252 -15.11 -23.42 4.77
C PHE A 252 -15.37 -21.91 4.93
N LEU A 253 -14.36 -21.10 4.63
CA LEU A 253 -14.39 -19.65 4.73
C LEU A 253 -14.81 -19.01 3.41
N PHE A 254 -15.51 -17.88 3.49
CA PHE A 254 -15.91 -17.12 2.31
C PHE A 254 -14.89 -16.01 2.01
N PHE A 255 -14.44 -15.98 0.76
CA PHE A 255 -13.53 -14.98 0.23
C PHE A 255 -14.15 -14.22 -0.94
N ARG A 256 -13.61 -13.04 -1.21
CA ARG A 256 -13.94 -12.20 -2.36
C ARG A 256 -12.68 -11.91 -3.15
N VAL A 257 -12.82 -11.85 -4.47
CA VAL A 257 -11.79 -11.24 -5.32
C VAL A 257 -12.00 -9.73 -5.26
N ALA A 258 -10.95 -8.97 -4.95
CA ALA A 258 -11.05 -7.52 -4.92
C ALA A 258 -11.34 -6.97 -6.32
N THR A 259 -12.29 -6.04 -6.40
CA THR A 259 -12.70 -5.42 -7.67
C THR A 259 -12.68 -3.91 -7.55
N THR A 260 -12.40 -3.26 -8.66
CA THR A 260 -12.42 -1.81 -8.78
C THR A 260 -13.33 -1.44 -9.94
N PRO A 261 -14.10 -0.33 -9.85
CA PRO A 261 -14.94 0.12 -10.95
C PRO A 261 -14.16 0.29 -12.25
N SER A 262 -14.86 0.09 -13.37
CA SER A 262 -14.28 0.38 -14.69
C SER A 262 -13.94 1.87 -14.80
N ASN A 263 -12.79 2.20 -15.40
CA ASN A 263 -12.28 3.57 -15.53
C ASN A 263 -12.14 4.32 -14.19
N PHE A 264 -11.90 3.61 -13.09
CA PHE A 264 -11.75 4.21 -11.77
C PHE A 264 -10.51 5.12 -11.70
N VAL A 265 -10.75 6.39 -11.34
CA VAL A 265 -9.72 7.39 -11.06
C VAL A 265 -9.71 7.67 -9.56
N LEU A 266 -8.62 7.25 -8.90
CA LEU A 266 -8.52 7.36 -7.44
C LEU A 266 -8.53 8.81 -6.97
N ALA A 267 -7.82 9.73 -7.64
CA ALA A 267 -7.80 11.16 -7.27
C ALA A 267 -9.20 11.79 -7.23
N ASP A 268 -10.02 11.52 -8.26
CA ASP A 268 -11.39 12.03 -8.36
C ASP A 268 -12.27 11.43 -7.25
N HIS A 269 -12.09 10.13 -6.98
CA HIS A 269 -12.80 9.45 -5.91
C HIS A 269 -12.44 10.02 -4.53
N VAL A 270 -11.15 10.22 -4.23
CA VAL A 270 -10.69 10.84 -2.98
C VAL A 270 -11.29 12.24 -2.81
N SER A 271 -11.26 13.04 -3.87
CA SER A 271 -11.82 14.40 -3.89
C SER A 271 -13.33 14.38 -3.62
N ALA A 272 -14.04 13.44 -4.23
CA ALA A 272 -15.47 13.26 -4.03
C ALA A 272 -15.82 12.80 -2.60
N CYS A 273 -15.06 11.87 -2.03
CA CYS A 273 -15.23 11.43 -0.64
C CYS A 273 -14.97 12.55 0.37
N ARG A 274 -14.11 13.51 0.03
CA ARG A 274 -13.81 14.69 0.87
C ARG A 274 -14.75 15.87 0.63
N SER A 275 -15.63 15.80 -0.38
CA SER A 275 -16.58 16.88 -0.65
C SER A 275 -17.65 16.99 0.45
N LYS A 276 -18.45 18.06 0.43
CA LYS A 276 -19.57 18.26 1.38
C LYS A 276 -20.62 17.14 1.30
N THR A 277 -20.72 16.47 0.15
CA THR A 277 -21.65 15.36 -0.10
C THR A 277 -20.95 14.00 -0.11
N GLY A 278 -19.69 13.96 0.34
CA GLY A 278 -18.88 12.74 0.43
C GLY A 278 -19.14 11.97 1.72
N PHE A 279 -18.07 11.62 2.43
CA PHE A 279 -18.16 10.96 3.73
C PHE A 279 -18.52 11.97 4.83
N GLU A 280 -19.55 11.66 5.61
CA GLU A 280 -19.99 12.52 6.71
C GLU A 280 -18.96 12.52 7.85
N ARG A 281 -18.24 13.65 7.95
CA ARG A 281 -17.25 13.89 9.00
C ARG A 281 -17.87 14.70 10.12
N ARG A 282 -17.77 14.17 11.34
CA ARG A 282 -18.16 14.87 12.57
C ARG A 282 -17.43 14.27 13.76
N ASP A 283 -17.41 15.02 14.84
CA ASP A 283 -16.91 14.55 16.12
C ASP A 283 -17.89 13.52 16.67
N ARG A 284 -17.38 12.38 17.15
CA ARG A 284 -18.19 11.30 17.71
C ARG A 284 -17.56 10.81 19.00
N ASP A 285 -18.40 10.55 20.01
CA ASP A 285 -17.95 9.97 21.27
C ASP A 285 -18.23 8.48 21.32
N TYR A 286 -17.28 7.71 21.83
CA TYR A 286 -17.44 6.29 22.08
C TYR A 286 -16.68 5.89 23.35
N LEU A 287 -17.38 5.22 24.28
CA LEU A 287 -16.84 4.80 25.58
C LEU A 287 -16.10 5.93 26.34
N GLY A 288 -16.65 7.14 26.31
CA GLY A 288 -16.07 8.31 27.00
C GLY A 288 -14.86 8.95 26.31
N THR A 289 -14.48 8.47 25.12
CA THR A 289 -13.42 9.07 24.30
C THR A 289 -14.03 9.80 23.10
N SER A 290 -13.60 11.04 22.88
CA SER A 290 -14.04 11.83 21.72
C SER A 290 -13.12 11.64 20.53
N TYR A 291 -13.71 11.35 19.37
CA TYR A 291 -13.02 11.15 18.11
C TYR A 291 -13.38 12.27 17.14
N PRO A 292 -12.55 13.32 17.03
CA PRO A 292 -12.86 14.45 16.17
C PRO A 292 -12.80 14.08 14.69
N ARG A 293 -13.61 14.78 13.88
CA ARG A 293 -13.60 14.76 12.41
C ARG A 293 -13.58 13.35 11.80
N CYS A 294 -14.17 12.36 12.47
CA CYS A 294 -14.19 11.00 11.96
C CYS A 294 -15.38 10.76 11.03
N PHE A 295 -15.36 9.67 10.27
CA PHE A 295 -16.50 9.14 9.52
C PHE A 295 -16.70 7.65 9.87
N VAL A 296 -17.90 7.12 9.64
CA VAL A 296 -18.22 5.72 9.98
C VAL A 296 -18.03 4.82 8.75
N GLY A 297 -17.40 3.66 8.94
CA GLY A 297 -17.11 2.71 7.85
C GLY A 297 -18.35 2.28 7.07
N SER A 298 -19.44 1.93 7.74
CA SER A 298 -20.70 1.55 7.09
C SER A 298 -21.36 2.70 6.33
N GLU A 299 -21.27 3.93 6.84
CA GLU A 299 -21.79 5.13 6.16
C GLU A 299 -20.97 5.42 4.90
N ALA A 300 -19.64 5.27 4.97
CA ALA A 300 -18.75 5.40 3.82
C ALA A 300 -19.02 4.33 2.75
N ALA A 301 -19.21 3.07 3.15
CA ALA A 301 -19.58 1.98 2.24
C ALA A 301 -20.92 2.27 1.54
N ALA A 302 -21.94 2.67 2.28
CA ALA A 302 -23.24 3.05 1.73
C ALA A 302 -23.15 4.26 0.78
N SER A 303 -22.32 5.26 1.10
CA SER A 303 -22.06 6.43 0.24
C SER A 303 -21.36 6.04 -1.07
N MET A 304 -20.41 5.09 -1.04
CA MET A 304 -19.80 4.56 -2.26
C MET A 304 -20.81 3.79 -3.12
N GLN A 305 -21.70 3.02 -2.48
CA GLN A 305 -22.74 2.25 -3.19
C GLN A 305 -23.82 3.14 -3.82
N SER A 306 -24.24 4.21 -3.15
CA SER A 306 -25.21 5.17 -3.71
C SER A 306 -24.68 5.89 -4.95
N ARG A 307 -23.35 5.90 -5.14
CA ARG A 307 -22.66 6.44 -6.32
C ARG A 307 -22.39 5.39 -7.41
N GLY A 308 -23.03 4.22 -7.31
CA GLY A 308 -23.01 3.19 -8.33
C GLY A 308 -21.95 2.10 -8.14
N MET A 309 -21.20 2.09 -7.04
CA MET A 309 -20.31 0.96 -6.72
C MET A 309 -21.12 -0.25 -6.23
N SER A 310 -20.72 -1.44 -6.64
CA SER A 310 -21.11 -2.66 -5.94
C SER A 310 -20.55 -2.70 -4.52
N PHE A 311 -21.13 -3.53 -3.67
CA PHE A 311 -20.61 -3.75 -2.31
C PHE A 311 -19.12 -4.18 -2.35
N ASN A 312 -18.76 -5.08 -3.26
CA ASN A 312 -17.38 -5.57 -3.37
C ASN A 312 -16.40 -4.45 -3.77
N GLU A 313 -16.81 -3.58 -4.70
CA GLU A 313 -16.01 -2.42 -5.11
C GLU A 313 -15.84 -1.42 -3.96
N ALA A 314 -16.91 -1.07 -3.25
CA ALA A 314 -16.83 -0.18 -2.09
C ALA A 314 -15.85 -0.71 -1.03
N MET A 315 -15.93 -2.00 -0.71
CA MET A 315 -15.03 -2.65 0.25
C MET A 315 -13.58 -2.74 -0.24
N SER A 316 -13.36 -2.92 -1.54
CA SER A 316 -12.03 -3.00 -2.15
C SER A 316 -11.37 -1.62 -2.26
N VAL A 317 -12.13 -0.61 -2.68
CA VAL A 317 -11.68 0.78 -2.79
C VAL A 317 -11.39 1.38 -1.42
N GLY A 318 -12.25 1.15 -0.43
CA GLY A 318 -11.98 1.61 0.94
C GLY A 318 -10.72 1.01 1.54
N GLU A 319 -10.49 -0.30 1.33
CA GLU A 319 -9.25 -0.95 1.76
C GLU A 319 -8.01 -0.41 1.01
N ARG A 320 -8.12 -0.15 -0.30
CA ARG A 320 -7.06 0.50 -1.08
C ARG A 320 -6.71 1.87 -0.51
N MET A 321 -7.70 2.70 -0.24
CA MET A 321 -7.49 4.04 0.35
C MET A 321 -6.82 3.97 1.72
N LEU A 322 -7.18 2.96 2.54
CA LEU A 322 -6.55 2.73 3.83
C LEU A 322 -5.06 2.34 3.69
N ARG A 323 -4.75 1.41 2.78
CA ARG A 323 -3.37 0.95 2.52
C ARG A 323 -2.47 2.04 1.94
N LEU A 324 -3.03 3.00 1.21
CA LEU A 324 -2.35 4.20 0.70
C LEU A 324 -2.30 5.34 1.72
N SER A 325 -2.75 5.12 2.95
CA SER A 325 -2.77 6.12 4.03
C SER A 325 -3.58 7.39 3.70
N ILE A 326 -4.55 7.29 2.79
CA ILE A 326 -5.47 8.39 2.48
C ILE A 326 -6.40 8.65 3.67
N PHE A 327 -6.84 7.58 4.32
CA PHE A 327 -7.49 7.59 5.63
C PHE A 327 -7.01 6.38 6.45
N SER A 328 -7.32 6.36 7.73
CA SER A 328 -7.05 5.23 8.61
C SER A 328 -8.22 4.97 9.55
N HIS A 329 -8.23 3.80 10.20
CA HIS A 329 -9.00 3.64 11.43
C HIS A 329 -8.46 4.59 12.50
N VAL A 330 -9.32 5.14 13.37
CA VAL A 330 -8.88 6.13 14.38
C VAL A 330 -7.90 5.57 15.42
N LEU A 331 -7.87 4.25 15.60
CA LEU A 331 -6.90 3.56 16.47
C LEU A 331 -5.86 2.75 15.67
N ASP A 332 -5.89 2.77 14.34
CA ASP A 332 -4.99 1.97 13.48
C ASP A 332 -5.06 0.44 13.66
N GLU A 333 -6.13 -0.05 14.29
CA GLU A 333 -6.33 -1.49 14.59
C GLU A 333 -7.15 -2.27 13.56
N HIS A 334 -7.83 -1.59 12.63
CA HIS A 334 -8.83 -2.24 11.79
C HIS A 334 -8.64 -1.95 10.30
N PRO A 335 -8.83 -2.98 9.44
CA PRO A 335 -8.97 -2.77 8.00
C PRO A 335 -10.28 -2.04 7.69
N PHE A 336 -10.52 -1.71 6.43
CA PHE A 336 -11.78 -1.09 6.05
C PHE A 336 -12.93 -2.10 6.17
N ARG A 337 -13.96 -1.76 6.94
CA ARG A 337 -15.14 -2.61 7.21
C ARG A 337 -16.43 -1.79 7.05
N ASP A 338 -17.43 -2.42 6.44
CA ASP A 338 -18.83 -1.99 6.53
C ASP A 338 -19.35 -2.30 7.95
N ALA A 339 -18.97 -1.43 8.89
CA ALA A 339 -19.26 -1.54 10.31
C ALA A 339 -19.27 -0.15 10.97
N LYS A 340 -19.76 -0.09 12.22
CA LYS A 340 -19.77 1.12 13.05
C LYS A 340 -18.38 1.45 13.63
N LEU A 341 -17.34 1.35 12.80
CA LEU A 341 -15.97 1.71 13.12
C LEU A 341 -15.69 3.12 12.64
N PHE A 342 -14.84 3.85 13.37
CA PHE A 342 -14.50 5.22 13.06
C PHE A 342 -13.20 5.30 12.27
N TYR A 343 -13.23 6.07 11.20
CA TYR A 343 -12.09 6.32 10.33
C TYR A 343 -11.86 7.83 10.24
N ARG A 344 -10.63 8.22 9.88
CA ARG A 344 -10.26 9.62 9.71
C ARG A 344 -9.32 9.78 8.53
N PHE A 345 -9.51 10.84 7.74
CA PHE A 345 -8.56 11.18 6.69
C PHE A 345 -7.19 11.54 7.29
N GLY A 346 -6.12 11.16 6.59
CA GLY A 346 -4.76 11.30 7.10
C GLY A 346 -4.40 12.73 7.51
N ASP A 347 -4.76 13.70 6.67
CA ASP A 347 -4.55 15.14 6.89
C ASP A 347 -5.36 15.74 8.04
N GLU A 348 -6.30 15.00 8.61
CA GLU A 348 -7.12 15.44 9.75
C GLU A 348 -6.62 14.84 11.08
N ARG A 349 -5.47 14.14 11.09
CA ARG A 349 -4.87 13.55 12.31
C ARG A 349 -4.31 14.59 13.29
N ALA A 350 -3.91 15.75 12.81
CA ALA A 350 -3.30 16.83 13.59
C ALA A 350 -4.33 17.71 14.31
#